data_AF-N9TFV6-F1
#
_entry.id   AF-N9TFV6-F1
#
_cell.length_a   1.000
_cell.length_b   1.000
_cell.length_c   1.000
_cell.angle_alpha   90.00
_cell.angle_beta   90.00
_cell.angle_gamma   90.00
#
_symmetry.space_group_name_H-M   'P 1'
#
loop_
_entity.id
_entity.type
_entity.pdbx_description
1 polymer ?
#
loop_
_entity_poly.entity_id
_entity_poly.type
_entity_poly.pdbx_seq_one_letter_code
_entity_poly.pdbx_strand_id
1 'polypeptide(L)'
;MNERLSSFDPIIPSKPLILILGSMPGTESLKKQQYYGHPQNCFWSIISSLKSMTNVPPRYEHRIELIKSCQIALWDVCCQCERKGSLDSDIKEVKPNKINKLLIEHPTIKTVLFNGQGPSKLYHKFFKELPNIKYIIMPGTSPANARTKKQTKIEIWKKQMFVI
;
A
#
# COMPACT_ATOMS: atom_id res chain seq x y z
N MET A 1 -24.46 10.90 6.48
CA MET A 1 -24.19 9.59 7.11
C MET A 1 -22.76 9.19 6.82
N ASN A 2 -22.10 8.48 7.73
CA ASN A 2 -20.85 7.80 7.39
C ASN A 2 -21.18 6.60 6.50
N GLU A 3 -20.37 6.35 5.47
CA GLU A 3 -20.50 5.15 4.66
C GLU A 3 -19.62 4.05 5.24
N ARG A 4 -20.14 2.83 5.27
CA ARG A 4 -19.36 1.64 5.62
C ARG A 4 -18.58 1.19 4.39
N LEU A 5 -17.27 1.28 4.48
CA LEU A 5 -16.35 0.98 3.38
C LEU A 5 -15.61 -0.30 3.70
N SER A 6 -15.32 -1.10 2.66
CA SER A 6 -14.46 -2.28 2.76
C SER A 6 -13.23 -2.08 1.87
N SER A 7 -12.07 -2.55 2.32
CA SER A 7 -10.87 -2.64 1.50
C SER A 7 -10.96 -3.83 0.54
N PHE A 8 -9.98 -3.94 -0.35
CA PHE A 8 -9.87 -5.03 -1.31
C PHE A 8 -9.11 -6.22 -0.73
N ASP A 9 -9.13 -7.33 -1.46
CA ASP A 9 -8.28 -8.49 -1.18
C ASP A 9 -6.79 -8.17 -1.40
N PRO A 10 -5.89 -8.85 -0.68
CA PRO A 10 -4.46 -8.64 -0.86
C PRO A 10 -4.01 -9.10 -2.25
N ILE A 11 -3.14 -8.32 -2.89
CA ILE A 11 -2.40 -8.77 -4.06
C ILE A 11 -1.16 -9.50 -3.56
N ILE A 12 -1.07 -10.80 -3.85
CA ILE A 12 0.03 -11.66 -3.38
C ILE A 12 0.70 -12.33 -4.60
N PRO A 13 2.02 -12.16 -4.80
CA PRO A 13 2.82 -12.94 -5.76
C PRO A 13 3.11 -14.35 -5.24
N SER A 14 3.65 -15.22 -6.11
CA SER A 14 4.02 -16.60 -5.71
C SER A 14 5.08 -16.68 -4.61
N LYS A 15 6.00 -15.71 -4.55
CA LYS A 15 7.06 -15.62 -3.53
C LYS A 15 7.21 -14.17 -3.06
N PRO A 16 6.35 -13.69 -2.14
CA PRO A 16 6.39 -12.30 -1.68
C PRO A 16 7.59 -12.06 -0.77
N LEU A 17 8.35 -11.01 -1.04
CA LEU A 17 9.52 -10.61 -0.25
C LEU A 17 9.28 -9.31 0.53
N ILE A 18 8.46 -8.43 -0.04
CA ILE A 18 8.01 -7.17 0.55
C ILE A 18 6.49 -7.19 0.66
N LEU A 19 5.96 -6.69 1.77
CA LEU A 19 4.56 -6.30 1.89
C LEU A 19 4.46 -4.77 1.97
N ILE A 20 3.68 -4.16 1.09
CA ILE A 20 3.30 -2.75 1.19
C ILE A 20 1.93 -2.63 1.83
N LEU A 21 1.81 -1.76 2.84
CA LEU A 21 0.57 -1.49 3.54
C LEU A 21 0.11 -0.05 3.33
N GLY A 22 -1.06 0.12 2.72
CA GLY A 22 -1.85 1.35 2.76
C GLY A 22 -2.79 1.39 3.98
N SER A 23 -3.43 2.54 4.22
CA SER A 23 -4.39 2.71 5.32
C SER A 23 -5.74 2.13 4.94
N MET A 24 -6.38 2.74 3.95
CA MET A 24 -7.69 2.38 3.39
C MET A 24 -7.78 2.91 1.95
N PRO A 25 -8.41 2.21 0.98
CA PRO A 25 -8.57 2.74 -0.36
C PRO A 25 -9.30 4.08 -0.35
N GLY A 26 -8.78 5.05 -1.11
CA GLY A 26 -9.45 6.34 -1.31
C GLY A 26 -10.72 6.21 -2.16
N THR A 27 -11.53 7.26 -2.20
CA THR A 27 -12.80 7.27 -2.95
C THR A 27 -12.66 6.84 -4.42
N GLU A 28 -11.66 7.36 -5.13
CA GLU A 28 -11.42 6.97 -6.53
C GLU A 28 -10.94 5.54 -6.68
N SER A 29 -10.17 5.03 -5.72
CA SER A 29 -9.77 3.62 -5.68
C SER A 29 -11.00 2.72 -5.53
N LEU A 30 -11.91 3.06 -4.60
CA LEU A 30 -13.15 2.33 -4.35
C LEU A 30 -14.08 2.35 -5.57
N LYS A 31 -14.28 3.52 -6.19
CA LYS A 31 -15.10 3.61 -7.43
C LYS A 31 -14.56 2.74 -8.55
N LYS A 32 -13.23 2.70 -8.72
CA LYS A 32 -12.58 1.92 -9.78
C LYS A 32 -12.38 0.46 -9.43
N GLN A 33 -12.55 0.08 -8.16
CA GLN A 33 -12.13 -1.22 -7.62
C GLN A 33 -10.64 -1.51 -7.89
N GLN A 34 -9.80 -0.51 -7.66
CA GLN A 34 -8.36 -0.57 -7.92
C GLN A 34 -7.56 0.03 -6.78
N TYR A 35 -6.56 -0.67 -6.28
CA TYR A 35 -5.55 -0.06 -5.42
C TYR A 35 -4.93 1.16 -6.12
N TYR A 36 -4.87 2.28 -5.38
CA TYR A 36 -4.33 3.55 -5.85
C TYR A 36 -4.88 4.03 -7.21
N GLY A 37 -6.20 3.92 -7.42
CA GLY A 37 -6.87 4.27 -8.68
C GLY A 37 -6.94 5.78 -9.00
N HIS A 38 -6.54 6.65 -8.07
CA HIS A 38 -6.51 8.10 -8.30
C HIS A 38 -5.36 8.48 -9.25
N PRO A 39 -5.60 9.21 -10.36
CA PRO A 39 -4.56 9.51 -11.38
C PRO A 39 -3.33 10.23 -10.85
N GLN A 40 -3.50 11.09 -9.84
CA GLN A 40 -2.40 11.82 -9.21
C GLN A 40 -1.65 11.01 -8.13
N ASN A 41 -2.10 9.79 -7.80
CA ASN A 41 -1.37 8.94 -6.87
C ASN A 41 -0.14 8.35 -7.58
N CYS A 42 1.05 8.58 -7.03
CA CYS A 42 2.29 8.16 -7.69
C CYS A 42 2.70 6.71 -7.44
N PHE A 43 1.90 5.91 -6.71
CA PHE A 43 2.24 4.52 -6.37
C PHE A 43 2.58 3.69 -7.60
N TRP A 44 1.72 3.67 -8.61
CA TRP A 44 1.98 2.86 -9.80
C TRP A 44 3.17 3.38 -10.62
N SER A 45 3.44 4.69 -10.61
CA SER A 45 4.68 5.23 -11.20
C SER A 45 5.93 4.73 -10.46
N ILE A 46 5.87 4.61 -9.13
CA ILE A 46 6.95 4.04 -8.33
C ILE A 46 7.17 2.58 -8.71
N ILE A 47 6.12 1.76 -8.74
CA ILE A 47 6.24 0.34 -9.11
C ILE A 47 6.80 0.17 -10.54
N SER A 48 6.32 0.95 -11.52
CA SER A 48 6.85 0.96 -12.89
C SER A 48 8.33 1.31 -12.96
N SER A 49 8.79 2.24 -12.13
CA SER A 49 10.20 2.65 -12.11
C SER A 49 11.16 1.55 -11.61
N LEU A 50 10.67 0.51 -10.93
CA LEU A 50 11.47 -0.63 -10.47
C LEU A 50 11.91 -1.53 -11.64
N LYS A 51 11.12 -1.57 -12.71
CA LYS A 51 11.45 -2.29 -13.96
C LYS A 51 11.94 -1.33 -15.06
N SER A 52 12.39 -0.14 -14.67
CA SER A 52 12.85 0.92 -15.59
C SER A 52 11.79 1.34 -16.63
N MET A 53 10.50 1.13 -16.35
CA MET A 53 9.42 1.57 -17.22
C MET A 53 9.17 3.06 -17.03
N THR A 54 9.04 3.79 -18.13
CA THR A 54 8.74 5.23 -18.13
C THR A 54 7.26 5.53 -17.91
N ASN A 55 6.38 4.58 -18.25
CA ASN A 55 4.93 4.73 -18.19
C ASN A 55 4.27 3.68 -17.28
N VAL A 56 3.18 4.07 -16.63
CA VAL A 56 2.31 3.17 -15.88
C VAL A 56 1.47 2.36 -16.87
N PRO A 57 1.37 1.02 -16.73
CA PRO A 57 0.48 0.23 -17.57
C PRO A 57 -0.95 0.78 -17.54
N PRO A 58 -1.62 0.95 -18.69
CA PRO A 58 -2.94 1.57 -18.74
C PRO A 58 -4.02 0.67 -18.11
N ARG A 59 -3.91 -0.64 -18.31
CA ARG A 59 -4.79 -1.67 -17.75
C ARG A 59 -4.37 -2.05 -16.34
N TYR A 60 -5.34 -2.23 -15.44
CA TYR A 60 -5.07 -2.50 -14.03
C TYR A 60 -4.46 -3.89 -13.82
N GLU A 61 -4.88 -4.85 -14.63
CA GLU A 61 -4.41 -6.23 -14.63
C GLU A 61 -2.89 -6.27 -14.86
N HIS A 62 -2.39 -5.50 -15.84
CA HIS A 62 -0.96 -5.39 -16.09
C HIS A 62 -0.20 -4.70 -14.94
N ARG A 63 -0.86 -3.84 -14.15
CA ARG A 63 -0.25 -3.27 -12.94
C ARG A 63 -0.14 -4.32 -11.84
N ILE A 64 -1.13 -5.19 -11.70
CA ILE A 64 -1.10 -6.34 -10.78
C ILE A 64 0.02 -7.31 -11.18
N GLU A 65 0.13 -7.65 -12.47
CA GLU A 65 1.21 -8.51 -12.98
C GLU A 65 2.58 -7.90 -12.71
N LEU A 66 2.73 -6.59 -12.95
CA LEU A 66 3.96 -5.87 -12.71
C LEU A 66 4.38 -5.93 -11.24
N ILE A 67 3.50 -5.58 -10.29
CA ILE A 67 3.85 -5.62 -8.86
C ILE A 67 4.16 -7.05 -8.40
N LYS A 68 3.46 -8.05 -8.93
CA LYS A 68 3.75 -9.45 -8.67
C LYS A 68 5.12 -9.88 -9.21
N SER A 69 5.51 -9.40 -10.40
CA SER A 69 6.83 -9.65 -11.01
C SER A 69 7.99 -9.03 -10.22
N CYS A 70 7.68 -8.07 -9.34
CA CYS A 70 8.62 -7.48 -8.39
C CYS A 70 8.63 -8.20 -7.03
N GLN A 71 7.87 -9.30 -6.87
CA GLN A 71 7.74 -10.03 -5.60
C GLN A 71 7.22 -9.17 -4.45
N ILE A 72 6.38 -8.17 -4.77
CA ILE A 72 5.77 -7.25 -3.83
C ILE A 72 4.32 -7.67 -3.62
N ALA A 73 3.96 -7.92 -2.35
CA ALA A 73 2.58 -8.00 -1.91
C ALA A 73 2.04 -6.61 -1.58
N LEU A 74 0.75 -6.39 -1.81
CA LEU A 74 0.06 -5.13 -1.53
C LEU A 74 -1.26 -5.38 -0.82
N TRP A 75 -1.48 -4.65 0.27
CA TRP A 75 -2.76 -4.65 0.98
C TRP A 75 -2.96 -3.33 1.74
N ASP A 76 -4.05 -3.25 2.50
CA ASP A 76 -4.31 -2.18 3.45
C ASP A 76 -4.45 -2.74 4.87
N VAL A 77 -4.14 -1.90 5.86
CA VAL A 77 -4.34 -2.25 7.28
C VAL A 77 -5.82 -2.32 7.62
N CYS A 78 -6.64 -1.42 7.06
CA CYS A 78 -8.08 -1.41 7.29
C CYS A 78 -8.77 -2.48 6.42
N CYS A 79 -9.56 -3.36 7.04
CA CYS A 79 -10.48 -4.27 6.35
C CYS A 79 -11.81 -3.57 6.10
N GLN A 80 -12.37 -2.97 7.15
CA GLN A 80 -13.62 -2.22 7.11
C GLN A 80 -13.54 -1.00 8.01
N CYS A 81 -14.17 0.09 7.60
CA CYS A 81 -14.32 1.27 8.43
C CYS A 81 -15.57 2.06 8.06
N GLU A 82 -15.90 3.02 8.90
CA GLU A 82 -16.76 4.13 8.55
C GLU A 82 -15.89 5.33 8.15
N ARG A 83 -16.17 5.95 7.00
CA ARG A 83 -15.48 7.20 6.61
C ARG A 83 -16.44 8.14 5.93
N LYS A 84 -16.35 9.43 6.30
CA LYS A 84 -16.94 10.53 5.52
C LYS A 84 -15.85 11.12 4.63
N GLY A 85 -16.07 11.15 3.31
CA GLY A 85 -15.06 11.65 2.37
C GLY A 85 -13.85 10.72 2.21
N SER A 86 -12.66 11.29 1.97
CA SER A 86 -11.45 10.55 1.58
C SER A 86 -10.27 10.70 2.55
N LEU A 87 -10.40 11.52 3.59
CA LEU A 87 -9.31 11.79 4.54
C LEU A 87 -9.19 10.69 5.58
N ASP A 88 -7.95 10.33 5.91
CA ASP A 88 -7.66 9.32 6.95
C ASP A 88 -8.12 9.78 8.35
N SER A 89 -8.24 11.08 8.61
CA SER A 89 -8.74 11.64 9.87
C SER A 89 -10.22 11.32 10.13
N ASP A 90 -10.97 11.05 9.07
CA ASP A 90 -12.42 10.79 9.15
C ASP A 90 -12.74 9.30 9.27
N ILE A 91 -11.72 8.45 9.35
CA ILE A 91 -11.86 7.01 9.51
C ILE A 91 -12.24 6.69 10.98
N LYS A 92 -13.38 6.02 11.15
CA LYS A 92 -13.93 5.54 12.42
C LYS A 92 -14.29 4.06 12.33
N GLU A 93 -14.52 3.41 13.48
CA GLU A 93 -14.96 2.01 13.56
C GLU A 93 -14.11 1.04 12.71
N VAL A 94 -12.78 1.16 12.83
CA VAL A 94 -11.85 0.36 12.04
C VAL A 94 -11.83 -1.08 12.52
N LYS A 95 -12.13 -1.99 11.60
CA LYS A 95 -11.80 -3.41 11.69
C LYS A 95 -10.55 -3.66 10.84
N PRO A 96 -9.42 -4.09 11.43
CA PRO A 96 -8.20 -4.31 10.67
C PRO A 96 -8.24 -5.63 9.88
N ASN A 97 -7.44 -5.70 8.81
CA ASN A 97 -7.13 -6.93 8.09
C ASN A 97 -6.23 -7.84 8.92
N LYS A 98 -6.19 -9.15 8.61
CA LYS A 98 -5.38 -10.14 9.35
C LYS A 98 -3.91 -10.11 8.92
N ILE A 99 -3.24 -8.97 9.09
CA ILE A 99 -1.87 -8.75 8.57
C ILE A 99 -0.85 -9.73 9.17
N ASN A 100 -0.83 -9.91 10.50
CA ASN A 100 0.11 -10.84 11.12
C ASN A 100 -0.12 -12.29 10.66
N LYS A 101 -1.37 -12.67 10.35
CA LYS A 101 -1.66 -13.98 9.78
C LYS A 101 -1.02 -14.14 8.40
N LEU A 102 -1.18 -13.14 7.52
CA LEU A 102 -0.54 -13.12 6.20
C LEU A 102 1.00 -13.22 6.32
N LEU A 103 1.60 -12.49 7.26
CA LEU A 103 3.05 -12.53 7.49
C LEU A 103 3.55 -13.90 7.99
N ILE A 104 2.75 -14.60 8.79
CA ILE A 104 3.05 -15.97 9.25
C ILE A 104 2.90 -16.98 8.10
N GLU A 105 1.85 -16.83 7.28
CA GLU A 105 1.60 -17.70 6.11
C GLU A 105 2.64 -17.49 4.99
N HIS A 106 3.25 -16.31 4.93
CA HIS A 106 4.27 -15.96 3.94
C HIS A 106 5.59 -15.54 4.60
N PRO A 107 6.35 -16.48 5.19
CA PRO A 107 7.58 -16.18 5.94
C PRO A 107 8.74 -15.66 5.06
N THR A 108 8.58 -15.70 3.73
CA THR A 108 9.49 -15.08 2.76
C THR A 108 9.46 -13.55 2.83
N ILE A 109 8.38 -12.96 3.36
CA ILE A 109 8.28 -11.52 3.58
C ILE A 109 9.22 -11.15 4.72
N LYS A 110 10.28 -10.39 4.39
CA LYS A 110 11.24 -9.88 5.38
C LYS A 110 11.14 -8.38 5.60
N THR A 111 10.36 -7.69 4.78
CA THR A 111 10.18 -6.23 4.87
C THR A 111 8.71 -5.84 4.72
N VAL A 112 8.24 -4.99 5.63
CA VAL A 112 6.94 -4.32 5.56
C VAL A 112 7.17 -2.83 5.34
N LEU A 113 6.59 -2.29 4.28
CA LEU A 113 6.66 -0.88 3.92
C LEU A 113 5.30 -0.22 4.13
N PHE A 114 5.23 0.73 5.06
CA PHE A 114 4.04 1.55 5.24
C PHE A 114 4.01 2.69 4.23
N ASN A 115 2.94 2.81 3.45
CA ASN A 115 2.75 3.92 2.53
C ASN A 115 2.28 5.18 3.26
N GLY A 116 3.21 5.82 3.97
CA GLY A 116 2.97 7.00 4.81
C GLY A 116 2.74 6.66 6.28
N GLN A 117 2.57 7.70 7.09
CA GLN A 117 2.43 7.58 8.55
C GLN A 117 1.10 6.94 8.98
N GLY A 118 0.03 7.16 8.20
CA GLY A 118 -1.32 6.66 8.49
C GLY A 118 -1.38 5.15 8.68
N PRO A 119 -0.99 4.33 7.68
CA PRO A 119 -0.96 2.87 7.84
C PRO A 119 -0.05 2.40 8.96
N SER A 120 1.10 3.05 9.18
CA SER A 120 1.99 2.70 10.29
C SER A 120 1.30 2.87 11.64
N LYS A 121 0.69 4.04 11.90
CA LYS A 121 -0.06 4.28 13.15
C LYS A 121 -1.22 3.30 13.31
N LEU A 122 -1.93 3.02 12.23
CA LEU A 122 -3.07 2.10 12.25
C LEU A 122 -2.63 0.67 12.55
N TYR A 123 -1.53 0.23 11.95
CA TYR A 123 -0.97 -1.10 12.21
C TYR A 123 -0.58 -1.26 13.68
N HIS A 124 0.18 -0.31 14.22
CA HIS A 124 0.63 -0.34 15.62
C HIS A 124 -0.50 -0.21 16.64
N LYS A 125 -1.67 0.32 16.24
CA LYS A 125 -2.87 0.33 17.09
C LYS A 125 -3.46 -1.07 17.29
N PHE A 126 -3.33 -1.95 16.31
CA PHE A 126 -4.00 -3.26 16.29
C PHE A 126 -3.05 -4.46 16.38
N PHE A 127 -1.79 -4.28 16.01
CA PHE A 127 -0.80 -5.35 15.89
C PHE A 127 0.49 -4.97 16.60
N LYS A 128 1.22 -6.01 17.00
CA LYS A 128 2.63 -5.90 17.36
C LYS A 128 3.48 -6.35 16.19
N GLU A 129 4.63 -5.71 16.03
CA GLU A 129 5.64 -6.12 15.06
C GLU A 129 6.11 -7.56 15.35
N LEU A 130 6.17 -8.37 14.31
CA LEU A 130 6.72 -9.72 14.38
C LEU A 130 8.26 -9.66 14.29
N PRO A 131 8.98 -10.56 15.00
CA PRO A 131 10.44 -10.63 14.92
C PRO A 131 10.89 -11.00 13.50
N ASN A 132 12.13 -10.63 13.16
CA ASN A 132 12.77 -10.93 11.87
C ASN A 132 12.06 -10.31 10.64
N ILE A 133 11.22 -9.30 10.85
CA ILE A 133 10.63 -8.47 9.80
C ILE A 133 11.07 -7.03 10.03
N LYS A 134 11.55 -6.37 8.97
CA LYS A 134 11.90 -4.96 9.00
C LYS A 134 10.68 -4.12 8.65
N TYR A 135 10.30 -3.19 9.51
CA TYR A 135 9.20 -2.26 9.28
C TYR A 135 9.74 -0.88 8.94
N ILE A 136 9.25 -0.27 7.85
CA ILE A 136 9.77 1.00 7.34
C ILE A 136 8.62 1.89 6.91
N ILE A 137 8.67 3.15 7.32
CA ILE A 137 7.70 4.17 6.91
C ILE A 137 8.21 4.87 5.66
N MET A 138 7.46 4.76 4.57
CA MET A 138 7.79 5.36 3.29
C MET A 138 7.04 6.69 3.09
N PRO A 139 7.55 7.61 2.24
CA PRO A 139 6.81 8.80 1.86
C PRO A 139 5.47 8.44 1.20
N GLY A 140 4.37 8.97 1.75
CA GLY A 140 3.02 8.68 1.24
C GLY A 140 2.84 9.05 -0.24
N THR A 141 2.20 8.16 -1.02
CA THR A 141 2.05 8.33 -2.48
C THR A 141 0.82 9.15 -2.92
N SER A 142 -0.03 9.53 -1.98
CA SER A 142 -1.21 10.38 -2.21
C SER A 142 -0.82 11.82 -2.62
N PRO A 143 -1.62 12.51 -3.47
CA PRO A 143 -1.42 13.92 -3.79
C PRO A 143 -1.52 14.84 -2.56
N ALA A 144 -2.22 14.43 -1.50
CA ALA A 144 -2.33 15.19 -0.25
C ALA A 144 -0.97 15.45 0.41
N ASN A 145 0.06 14.65 0.08
CA ASN A 145 1.43 14.86 0.54
C ASN A 145 2.27 15.57 -0.54
N ALA A 146 1.88 16.78 -0.93
CA ALA A 146 2.53 17.58 -1.96
C ALA A 146 3.88 18.20 -1.54
N ARG A 147 4.25 18.09 -0.25
CA ARG A 147 5.52 18.62 0.28
C ARG A 147 6.76 17.95 -0.34
N THR A 148 6.63 16.71 -0.82
CA THR A 148 7.72 15.98 -1.47
C THR A 148 7.43 15.82 -2.96
N LYS A 149 8.36 16.26 -3.81
CA LYS A 149 8.25 16.10 -5.27
C LYS A 149 8.12 14.62 -5.64
N LYS A 150 7.31 14.33 -6.68
CA LYS A 150 7.05 12.96 -7.16
C LYS A 150 8.35 12.19 -7.43
N GLN A 151 9.33 12.82 -8.09
CA GLN A 151 10.61 12.18 -8.40
C GLN A 151 11.38 11.78 -7.13
N THR A 152 11.42 12.66 -6.13
CA THR A 152 12.08 12.38 -4.85
C THR A 152 11.43 11.17 -4.15
N LYS A 153 10.09 11.06 -4.19
CA LYS A 153 9.41 9.86 -3.66
C LYS A 153 9.86 8.62 -4.42
N ILE A 154 9.90 8.66 -5.75
CA ILE A 154 10.36 7.54 -6.57
C ILE A 154 11.76 7.09 -6.15
N GLU A 155 12.73 7.99 -6.03
CA GLU A 155 14.10 7.62 -5.63
C GLU A 155 14.17 6.98 -4.24
N ILE A 156 13.44 7.52 -3.26
CA ILE A 156 13.39 6.96 -1.90
C ILE A 156 12.82 5.54 -1.91
N TRP A 157 11.72 5.35 -2.64
CA TRP A 157 11.08 4.03 -2.77
C TRP A 157 11.97 3.04 -3.51
N LYS A 158 12.58 3.44 -4.63
CA LYS A 158 13.54 2.60 -5.37
C LYS A 158 14.68 2.17 -4.47
N LYS A 159 15.33 3.10 -3.75
CA LYS A 159 16.44 2.77 -2.85
C LYS A 159 16.07 1.69 -1.83
N GLN A 160 14.84 1.71 -1.32
CA GLN A 160 14.40 0.73 -0.32
C GLN A 160 13.99 -0.61 -0.92
N MET A 161 13.56 -0.63 -2.18
CA MET A 161 13.06 -1.83 -2.88
C MET A 161 14.11 -2.53 -3.75
N PHE A 162 15.19 -1.84 -4.15
CA PHE A 162 16.31 -2.39 -4.94
C PHE A 162 17.30 -3.24 -4.12
N VAL A 163 17.09 -3.39 -2.81
CA VAL A 163 17.96 -4.20 -1.93
C VAL A 163 17.55 -5.68 -1.94
N ILE A 164 17.05 -6.17 -3.09
CA ILE A 164 16.59 -7.56 -3.29
C ILE A 164 17.25 -8.10 -4.56
#